data_AF-A0A821S9N2-F1
#
_entry.id   AF-A0A821S9N2-F1
#
_cell.length_a   1.000
_cell.length_b   1.000
_cell.length_c   1.000
_cell.angle_alpha   90.00
_cell.angle_beta   90.00
_cell.angle_gamma   90.00
#
_symmetry.space_group_name_H-M   'P 1'
#
loop_
_entity.id
_entity.type
_entity.pdbx_description
1 polymer ?
#
loop_
_entity_poly.entity_id
_entity_poly.type
_entity_poly.pdbx_seq_one_letter_code
_entity_poly.pdbx_strand_id
1 'polypeptide(L)'
;MAHTNENIFNYDYVVIGGGTSGAVVARRLAEGDANSSVCLLEAGPSRMPGNWVLNKEKSHDWNYDIVAQKGCNNRIINAPRARFLGGCSAINGTVLARGAKADYDRIAAMGNPGWSWEE
;
A
#
# COMPACT_ATOMS: atom_id res chain seq x y z
N MET A 1 12.74 35.80 -2.23
CA MET A 1 11.55 35.00 -1.89
C MET A 1 11.24 34.16 -3.11
N ALA A 2 11.34 32.83 -3.01
CA ALA A 2 11.06 31.97 -4.16
C ALA A 2 9.55 31.99 -4.43
N HIS A 3 9.14 32.57 -5.55
CA HIS A 3 7.77 32.45 -6.05
C HIS A 3 7.60 31.04 -6.58
N THR A 4 7.11 30.13 -5.75
CA THR A 4 6.56 28.87 -6.25
C THR A 4 5.26 29.21 -6.96
N ASN A 5 5.25 29.10 -8.29
CA ASN A 5 4.01 29.07 -9.07
C ASN A 5 3.23 27.82 -8.60
N GLU A 6 2.32 28.00 -7.65
CA GLU A 6 1.45 26.93 -7.18
C GLU A 6 0.43 26.62 -8.28
N ASN A 7 0.76 25.66 -9.14
CA ASN A 7 -0.25 24.99 -9.95
C ASN A 7 -1.13 24.18 -9.00
N ILE A 8 -2.25 24.75 -8.60
CA ILE A 8 -3.27 24.05 -7.82
C ILE A 8 -4.01 23.12 -8.78
N PHE A 9 -3.74 21.82 -8.67
CA PHE A 9 -4.51 20.79 -9.36
C PHE A 9 -5.67 20.36 -8.48
N ASN A 10 -6.88 20.39 -9.03
CA ASN A 10 -8.08 19.89 -8.37
C ASN A 10 -8.39 18.49 -8.87
N TYR A 11 -8.66 17.58 -7.93
CA TYR A 11 -9.11 16.21 -8.20
C TYR A 11 -10.29 15.89 -7.28
N ASP A 12 -11.26 15.14 -7.77
CA ASP A 12 -12.39 14.67 -6.94
C ASP A 12 -11.92 13.65 -5.90
N TYR A 13 -10.92 12.84 -6.28
CA TYR A 13 -10.29 11.86 -5.40
C TYR A 13 -8.77 11.92 -5.48
N VAL A 14 -8.13 11.87 -4.31
CA VAL A 14 -6.68 11.67 -4.19
C VAL A 14 -6.43 10.38 -3.43
N VAL A 15 -5.84 9.40 -4.10
CA VAL A 15 -5.42 8.13 -3.51
C VAL A 15 -3.93 8.22 -3.21
N ILE A 16 -3.56 8.11 -1.93
CA ILE A 16 -2.18 8.19 -1.47
C ILE A 16 -1.60 6.78 -1.35
N GLY A 17 -0.64 6.47 -2.21
CA GLY A 17 0.04 5.19 -2.32
C GLY A 17 -0.50 4.35 -3.48
N GLY A 18 0.32 4.16 -4.52
CA GLY A 18 0.08 3.27 -5.66
C GLY A 18 0.35 1.80 -5.36
N GLY A 19 0.15 1.37 -4.12
CA GLY A 19 0.36 0.00 -3.66
C GLY A 19 -0.82 -0.94 -3.94
N THR A 20 -0.79 -2.12 -3.31
CA THR A 20 -1.78 -3.20 -3.51
C THR A 20 -3.23 -2.73 -3.40
N SER A 21 -3.59 -2.01 -2.34
CA SER A 21 -4.97 -1.53 -2.14
C SER A 21 -5.26 -0.23 -2.91
N GLY A 22 -4.30 0.71 -2.92
CA GLY A 22 -4.51 2.01 -3.56
C GLY A 22 -4.71 1.91 -5.07
N ALA A 23 -4.01 1.00 -5.75
CA ALA A 23 -4.22 0.75 -7.17
C ALA A 23 -5.64 0.22 -7.46
N VAL A 24 -6.19 -0.64 -6.58
CA VAL A 24 -7.57 -1.15 -6.73
C VAL A 24 -8.58 -0.03 -6.52
N VAL A 25 -8.44 0.75 -5.45
CA VAL A 25 -9.35 1.86 -5.15
C VAL A 25 -9.33 2.90 -6.27
N ALA A 26 -8.15 3.35 -6.70
CA ALA A 26 -8.01 4.33 -7.77
C ALA A 26 -8.66 3.85 -9.07
N ARG A 27 -8.47 2.57 -9.42
CA ARG A 27 -9.12 1.97 -10.59
C ARG A 27 -10.63 1.98 -10.47
N ARG A 28 -11.19 1.54 -9.33
CA ARG A 28 -12.64 1.46 -9.14
C ARG A 28 -13.30 2.83 -9.13
N LEU A 29 -12.66 3.84 -8.55
CA LEU A 29 -13.13 5.23 -8.61
C LEU A 29 -13.14 5.76 -10.05
N ALA A 30 -12.08 5.51 -10.81
CA ALA A 30 -11.99 5.91 -12.22
C ALA A 30 -12.99 5.17 -13.13
N GLU A 31 -13.37 3.93 -12.80
CA GLU A 31 -14.40 3.16 -13.52
C GLU A 31 -15.83 3.57 -13.15
N GLY A 32 -16.07 3.99 -11.89
CA GLY A 32 -17.40 4.18 -11.35
C GLY A 32 -18.12 5.44 -11.82
N ASP A 33 -17.38 6.49 -12.16
CA ASP A 33 -17.92 7.75 -12.70
C ASP A 33 -16.95 8.35 -13.73
N ALA A 34 -17.40 8.41 -14.98
CA ALA A 34 -16.61 8.94 -16.09
C ALA A 34 -16.27 10.44 -15.96
N ASN A 35 -16.97 11.17 -15.09
CA ASN A 35 -16.72 12.59 -14.83
C ASN A 35 -15.80 12.83 -13.63
N SER A 36 -15.53 11.81 -12.82
CA SER A 36 -14.67 11.92 -11.65
C SER A 36 -13.19 11.90 -12.04
N SER A 37 -12.43 12.84 -11.49
CA SER A 37 -10.98 12.96 -11.65
C SER A 37 -10.26 12.31 -10.45
N VAL A 38 -9.34 11.39 -10.76
CA VAL A 38 -8.61 10.61 -9.74
C VAL A 38 -7.10 10.86 -9.85
N CYS A 39 -6.49 11.34 -8.78
CA CYS A 39 -5.04 11.42 -8.64
C CYS A 39 -4.53 10.24 -7.82
N LEU A 40 -3.63 9.44 -8.39
CA LEU A 40 -2.88 8.42 -7.66
C LEU A 40 -1.46 8.93 -7.39
N LEU A 41 -1.14 9.14 -6.12
CA LEU A 41 0.18 9.60 -5.69
C LEU A 41 1.02 8.42 -5.21
N GLU A 42 2.16 8.17 -5.85
CA GLU A 42 3.11 7.12 -5.44
C GLU A 42 4.49 7.74 -5.21
N ALA A 43 5.11 7.38 -4.09
CA ALA A 43 6.40 7.95 -3.69
C ALA A 43 7.57 7.39 -4.50
N GLY A 44 7.44 6.15 -4.97
CA GLY A 44 8.47 5.49 -5.77
C GLY A 44 8.25 5.56 -7.28
N PRO A 45 9.19 5.01 -8.07
CA PRO A 45 9.08 4.96 -9.52
C PRO A 45 7.93 4.07 -10.00
N SER A 46 7.56 4.20 -11.27
CA SER A 46 6.50 3.39 -11.90
C SER A 46 6.88 1.94 -12.18
N ARG A 47 8.18 1.62 -12.18
CA ARG A 47 8.70 0.30 -12.54
C ARG A 47 9.60 -0.26 -11.45
N MET A 48 9.37 -1.52 -11.10
CA MET A 48 10.28 -2.26 -10.24
C MET A 48 11.64 -2.46 -10.93
N PRO A 49 12.77 -2.21 -10.25
CA PRO A 49 14.06 -2.69 -10.71
C PRO A 49 14.07 -4.22 -10.68
N GLY A 50 14.46 -4.87 -11.77
CA GLY A 50 14.52 -6.34 -11.81
C GLY A 50 15.35 -6.91 -10.67
N ASN A 51 14.91 -8.04 -10.09
CA ASN A 51 15.60 -8.80 -9.03
C ASN A 51 15.64 -8.14 -7.63
N TRP A 52 14.48 -7.78 -7.07
CA TRP A 52 14.36 -7.17 -5.73
C TRP A 52 15.02 -7.98 -4.60
N VAL A 53 15.00 -9.32 -4.68
CA VAL A 53 15.64 -10.20 -3.68
C VAL A 53 17.14 -9.92 -3.54
N LEU A 54 17.82 -9.51 -4.63
CA LEU A 54 19.23 -9.13 -4.61
C LEU A 54 19.46 -7.62 -4.56
N ASN A 55 18.46 -6.81 -4.93
CA ASN A 55 18.55 -5.36 -4.93
C ASN A 55 18.24 -4.77 -3.55
N LYS A 56 19.29 -4.68 -2.73
CA LYS A 56 19.31 -3.90 -1.48
C LYS A 56 19.35 -2.38 -1.71
N GLU A 57 18.93 -1.90 -2.88
CA GLU A 57 18.88 -0.47 -3.15
C GLU A 57 17.82 0.16 -2.24
N LYS A 58 18.28 0.94 -1.26
CA LYS A 58 17.44 1.70 -0.32
C LYS A 58 16.47 2.66 -1.03
N SER A 59 16.67 2.97 -2.31
CA SER A 59 15.77 3.81 -3.08
C SER A 59 14.42 3.15 -3.35
N HIS A 60 14.31 1.82 -3.30
CA HIS A 60 13.08 1.07 -3.65
C HIS A 60 12.43 0.37 -2.45
N ASP A 61 13.00 0.55 -1.26
CA ASP A 61 12.48 0.07 0.02
C ASP A 61 12.41 1.26 0.98
N TRP A 62 11.30 1.41 1.71
CA TRP A 62 11.23 2.38 2.81
C TRP A 62 12.20 2.04 3.95
N ASN A 63 12.68 0.80 3.99
CA ASN A 63 13.73 0.30 4.88
C ASN A 63 13.42 0.59 6.35
N TYR A 64 12.20 0.25 6.77
CA TYR A 64 11.79 0.34 8.17
C TYR A 64 12.44 -0.76 9.00
N ASP A 65 12.77 -0.42 10.24
CA ASP A 65 13.20 -1.37 11.26
C ASP A 65 12.22 -1.35 12.42
N ILE A 66 11.84 -2.53 12.89
CA ILE A 66 11.06 -2.69 14.11
C ILE A 66 12.00 -2.51 15.30
N VAL A 67 11.65 -1.60 16.20
CA VAL A 67 12.40 -1.35 17.45
C VAL A 67 12.53 -2.62 18.28
N ALA A 68 13.58 -2.73 19.09
CA ALA A 68 13.86 -3.91 19.91
C ALA A 68 12.64 -4.35 20.75
N GLN A 69 12.21 -5.60 20.58
CA GLN A 69 11.07 -6.17 21.28
C GLN A 69 11.51 -7.16 22.36
N LYS A 70 11.09 -6.96 23.61
CA LYS A 70 11.40 -7.89 24.73
C LYS A 70 10.92 -9.32 24.45
N GLY A 71 9.73 -9.47 23.88
CA GLY A 71 9.18 -10.76 23.47
C GLY A 71 9.88 -11.41 22.26
N CYS A 72 10.89 -10.74 21.70
CA CYS A 72 11.64 -11.20 20.53
C CYS A 72 13.16 -11.14 20.77
N ASN A 73 13.60 -11.43 22.01
CA ASN A 73 15.01 -11.39 22.43
C ASN A 73 15.70 -10.04 22.15
N ASN A 74 14.96 -8.94 22.27
CA ASN A 74 15.45 -7.58 21.99
C ASN A 74 16.03 -7.40 20.58
N ARG A 75 15.64 -8.23 19.61
CA ARG A 75 16.10 -8.11 18.23
C ARG A 75 15.46 -6.90 17.56
N ILE A 76 16.27 -6.22 16.74
CA ILE A 76 15.79 -5.30 15.70
C ILE A 76 15.53 -6.13 14.46
N ILE A 77 14.32 -6.03 13.91
CA ILE A 77 13.88 -6.83 12.77
C ILE A 77 13.58 -5.88 11.62
N ASN A 78 14.23 -6.11 10.49
CA ASN A 78 13.93 -5.37 9.27
C ASN A 78 12.52 -5.68 8.78
N ALA A 79 11.75 -4.64 8.45
CA ALA A 79 10.39 -4.71 7.95
C ALA A 79 10.32 -4.09 6.55
N PRO A 80 10.71 -4.84 5.51
CA PRO A 80 10.81 -4.31 4.16
C PRO A 80 9.44 -3.82 3.67
N ARG A 81 9.43 -2.64 3.03
CA ARG A 81 8.22 -2.06 2.42
C ARG A 81 8.60 -1.48 1.07
N ALA A 82 8.09 -2.07 0.00
CA ALA A 82 8.32 -1.55 -1.35
C ALA A 82 7.86 -0.10 -1.51
N ARG A 83 8.72 0.70 -2.15
CA ARG A 83 8.51 2.10 -2.50
C ARG A 83 8.56 2.25 -4.02
N PHE A 84 7.50 1.83 -4.70
CA PHE A 84 7.28 1.96 -6.16
C PHE A 84 5.86 1.52 -6.51
N LEU A 85 5.40 1.83 -7.72
CA LEU A 85 4.05 1.48 -8.20
C LEU A 85 3.82 -0.04 -8.16
N GLY A 86 2.72 -0.46 -7.54
CA GLY A 86 2.42 -1.85 -7.22
C GLY A 86 2.78 -2.23 -5.77
N GLY A 87 3.58 -1.43 -5.07
CA GLY A 87 3.89 -1.58 -3.65
C GLY A 87 4.36 -2.99 -3.27
N CYS A 88 3.99 -3.44 -2.07
CA CYS A 88 4.47 -4.72 -1.53
C CYS A 88 4.04 -5.93 -2.37
N SER A 89 2.94 -5.87 -3.14
CA SER A 89 2.55 -6.97 -4.04
C SER A 89 3.54 -7.23 -5.16
N ALA A 90 4.38 -6.27 -5.52
CA ALA A 90 5.37 -6.47 -6.58
C ALA A 90 6.66 -7.16 -6.09
N ILE A 91 6.85 -7.28 -4.77
CA ILE A 91 8.04 -7.89 -4.14
C ILE A 91 7.72 -9.06 -3.21
N ASN A 92 6.45 -9.39 -3.03
CA ASN A 92 6.05 -10.42 -2.08
C ASN A 92 6.43 -11.83 -2.59
N GLY A 93 6.28 -12.82 -1.73
CA GLY A 93 6.55 -14.23 -2.09
C GLY A 93 5.46 -14.88 -2.96
N THR A 94 4.58 -14.10 -3.59
CA THR A 94 3.48 -14.54 -4.49
C THR A 94 2.52 -15.60 -3.95
N VAL A 95 2.56 -15.87 -2.64
CA VAL A 95 1.62 -16.77 -1.97
C VAL A 95 0.24 -16.09 -1.89
N LEU A 96 -0.76 -16.76 -2.45
CA LEU A 96 -2.16 -16.37 -2.31
C LEU A 96 -2.87 -17.32 -1.34
N ALA A 97 -3.13 -16.82 -0.14
CA ALA A 97 -3.97 -17.47 0.86
C ALA A 97 -4.99 -16.45 1.39
N ARG A 98 -6.17 -16.93 1.79
CA ARG A 98 -7.21 -16.12 2.45
C ARG A 98 -7.27 -16.50 3.94
N GLY A 99 -7.81 -15.60 4.77
CA GLY A 99 -8.12 -15.93 6.16
C GLY A 99 -9.20 -17.00 6.26
N ALA A 100 -9.40 -17.57 7.45
CA ALA A 100 -10.54 -18.44 7.69
C ALA A 100 -11.81 -17.60 7.92
N LYS A 101 -13.00 -18.18 7.68
CA LYS A 101 -14.29 -17.54 7.94
C LYS A 101 -14.34 -16.82 9.31
N ALA A 102 -13.86 -17.49 10.35
CA ALA A 102 -13.84 -16.96 11.71
C ALA A 102 -13.01 -15.68 11.87
N ASP A 103 -12.03 -15.42 11.01
CA ASP A 103 -11.21 -14.20 11.08
C ASP A 103 -12.01 -12.97 10.63
N TYR A 104 -12.81 -13.09 9.58
CA TYR A 104 -13.65 -12.01 9.06
C TYR A 104 -14.91 -11.82 9.91
N ASP A 105 -15.56 -12.90 10.31
CA ASP A 105 -16.73 -12.83 11.21
C ASP A 105 -16.37 -12.14 12.53
N ARG A 106 -15.14 -12.32 13.03
CA ARG A 106 -14.62 -11.60 14.20
C ARG A 106 -14.50 -10.10 13.94
N ILE A 107 -14.03 -9.68 12.76
CA ILE A 107 -13.97 -8.25 12.38
C ILE A 107 -15.38 -7.64 12.42
N ALA A 108 -16.37 -8.34 11.85
CA ALA A 108 -17.75 -7.89 11.90
C ALA A 108 -18.29 -7.77 13.33
N ALA A 109 -18.04 -8.78 14.17
CA ALA A 109 -18.46 -8.80 15.57
C ALA A 109 -17.81 -7.69 16.43
N MET A 110 -16.67 -7.13 16.01
CA MET A 110 -16.04 -5.95 16.65
C MET A 110 -16.76 -4.63 16.35
N GLY A 111 -17.95 -4.67 15.74
CA GLY A 111 -18.76 -3.49 15.41
C GLY A 111 -18.56 -2.97 13.98
N ASN A 112 -18.07 -3.81 13.07
CA ASN A 112 -17.83 -3.46 11.66
C ASN A 112 -18.80 -4.22 10.74
N PRO A 113 -20.10 -3.86 10.72
CA PRO A 113 -21.05 -4.53 9.82
C PRO A 113 -20.59 -4.41 8.36
N GLY A 114 -20.89 -5.41 7.52
CA GLY A 114 -20.41 -5.46 6.13
C GLY A 114 -18.99 -6.03 5.95
N TRP A 115 -18.36 -6.53 7.01
CA TRP A 115 -17.00 -7.11 6.97
C TRP A 115 -16.94 -8.59 7.40
N SER A 116 -18.06 -9.31 7.32
CA SER A 116 -18.09 -10.75 7.60
C SER A 116 -17.53 -11.56 6.43
N TRP A 117 -17.38 -12.88 6.57
CA TRP A 117 -16.90 -13.73 5.47
C TRP A 117 -17.83 -13.76 4.24
N GLU A 118 -19.13 -13.56 4.45
CA GLU A 118 -20.15 -13.67 3.38
C GLU A 118 -20.37 -12.37 2.59
N GLU A 119 -19.68 -11.28 2.98
CA GLU A 119 -19.76 -9.96 2.31
C GLU A 119 -18.77 -9.88 1.14
#